data_AF-A0A350P8M0-F1
#
_entry.id   AF-A0A350P8M0-F1
#
_cell.length_a   1.000
_cell.length_b   1.000
_cell.length_c   1.000
_cell.angle_alpha   90.00
_cell.angle_beta   90.00
_cell.angle_gamma   90.00
#
_symmetry.space_group_name_H-M   'P 1'
#
loop_
_entity.id
_entity.type
_entity.pdbx_description
1 polymer ?
#
loop_
_entity_poly.entity_id
_entity_poly.type
_entity_poly.pdbx_seq_one_letter_code
_entity_poly.pdbx_strand_id
1 'polypeptide(L)' 'MTDSLNMSDEYSVAVESATVMAEMMGQDVGIHHDLRPVLLSESDGPYLEIIRCPQALKKAADTD' A
#
# COMPACT_ATOMS: atom_id res chain seq x y z
N MET A 1 -6.30 -29.39 -2.87
CA MET A 1 -6.36 -29.19 -1.42
C MET A 1 -6.07 -27.73 -1.22
N THR A 2 -7.04 -26.97 -0.73
CA THR A 2 -6.95 -25.51 -0.56
C THR A 2 -5.90 -25.21 0.51
N ASP A 3 -4.74 -24.74 0.08
CA ASP A 3 -3.74 -24.13 0.95
C ASP A 3 -4.45 -23.08 1.80
N SER A 4 -4.65 -23.40 3.07
CA SER A 4 -5.16 -22.45 4.05
C SER A 4 -4.00 -21.53 4.37
N LEU A 5 -3.78 -20.55 3.49
CA LEU A 5 -2.86 -19.46 3.76
C LEU A 5 -3.27 -18.88 5.11
N ASN A 6 -2.32 -18.92 6.05
CA ASN A 6 -2.53 -18.37 7.36
C ASN A 6 -2.76 -16.86 7.18
N MET A 7 -3.72 -16.26 7.88
CA MET A 7 -4.02 -14.82 7.75
C MET A 7 -2.77 -13.94 7.93
N SER A 8 -1.80 -14.39 8.73
CA SER A 8 -0.48 -13.77 8.90
C SER A 8 0.34 -13.74 7.60
N ASP A 9 0.26 -14.78 6.79
CA ASP A 9 1.02 -14.92 5.56
C ASP A 9 0.38 -14.05 4.47
N GLU A 10 -0.95 -14.05 4.38
CA GLU A 10 -1.70 -13.17 3.46
C GLU A 10 -1.44 -11.69 3.76
N TYR A 11 -1.38 -11.32 5.04
CA TYR A 11 -1.02 -9.96 5.45
C TYR A 11 0.40 -9.58 5.04
N SER A 12 1.36 -10.49 5.23
CA SER A 12 2.76 -10.26 4.86
C SER A 12 2.89 -10.03 3.35
N VAL A 13 2.18 -10.82 2.54
CA VAL A 13 2.11 -10.64 1.08
C VAL A 13 1.49 -9.30 0.70
N ALA A 14 0.43 -8.87 1.40
CA ALA A 14 -0.19 -7.58 1.16
C ALA A 14 0.75 -6.40 1.45
N VAL A 15 1.53 -6.48 2.54
CA VAL A 15 2.54 -5.47 2.88
C VAL A 15 3.67 -5.43 1.86
N GLU A 16 4.19 -6.57 1.43
CA GLU A 16 5.22 -6.64 0.38
C GLU A 16 4.71 -6.06 -0.94
N SER A 17 3.48 -6.43 -1.35
CA SER A 17 2.86 -5.93 -2.56
C SER A 17 2.62 -4.42 -2.50
N ALA A 18 2.13 -3.91 -1.36
CA ALA A 18 1.94 -2.49 -1.11
C ALA A 18 3.27 -1.72 -1.15
N THR A 19 4.35 -2.30 -0.63
CA THR A 19 5.69 -1.70 -0.63
C THR A 19 6.23 -1.56 -2.06
N VAL A 20 6.16 -2.64 -2.86
CA VAL A 20 6.57 -2.59 -4.27
C VAL A 20 5.74 -1.57 -5.04
N MET A 21 4.43 -1.53 -4.81
CA MET A 21 3.54 -0.55 -5.44
C MET A 21 3.90 0.89 -5.06
N ALA A 22 4.19 1.14 -3.78
CA ALA A 22 4.55 2.45 -3.26
C ALA A 22 5.87 2.96 -3.85
N GLU A 23 6.85 2.07 -4.02
CA GLU A 23 8.13 2.37 -4.65
C GLU A 23 7.97 2.62 -6.16
N MET A 24 7.22 1.77 -6.86
CA MET A 24 7.00 1.91 -8.31
C MET A 24 6.24 3.18 -8.67
N MET A 25 5.22 3.53 -7.88
CA MET A 25 4.37 4.70 -8.14
C MET A 25 4.95 5.98 -7.53
N GLY A 26 5.88 5.87 -6.57
CA GLY A 26 6.41 7.01 -5.83
C GLY A 26 5.34 7.71 -4.99
N GLN A 27 4.37 6.95 -4.46
CA GLN A 27 3.20 7.43 -3.74
C GLN A 27 2.91 6.55 -2.53
N ASP A 28 2.13 7.07 -1.59
CA ASP A 28 1.67 6.31 -0.45
C ASP A 28 0.56 5.33 -0.84
N VAL A 29 0.64 4.12 -0.28
CA VAL A 29 -0.27 3.02 -0.57
C VAL A 29 -0.95 2.58 0.72
N GLY A 30 -2.27 2.43 0.68
CA GLY A 30 -3.05 1.87 1.78
C GLY A 30 -3.37 0.40 1.53
N ILE A 31 -3.49 -0.38 2.60
CA ILE A 31 -3.97 -1.76 2.58
C ILE A 31 -5.39 -1.78 3.14
N HIS A 32 -6.35 -2.26 2.36
CA HIS A 32 -7.74 -2.41 2.80
C HIS A 32 -7.96 -3.64 3.67
N HIS A 33 -9.14 -3.73 4.29
CA HIS A 33 -9.57 -4.89 5.09
C HIS A 33 -9.60 -6.22 4.32
N ASP A 34 -9.65 -6.16 2.99
CA ASP A 34 -9.56 -7.31 2.08
C ASP A 34 -8.13 -7.60 1.61
N LEU A 35 -7.13 -7.02 2.29
CA LEU A 35 -5.70 -7.19 2.04
C LEU A 35 -5.24 -6.70 0.65
N ARG A 36 -6.06 -5.88 -0.03
CA ARG A 36 -5.67 -5.30 -1.32
C ARG A 36 -4.91 -3.98 -1.13
N PRO A 37 -3.74 -3.82 -1.77
CA PRO A 37 -3.04 -2.55 -1.83
C PRO A 37 -3.72 -1.60 -2.82
N VAL A 38 -3.91 -0.34 -2.42
CA VAL A 38 -4.50 0.71 -3.26
C VAL A 38 -3.78 2.04 -3.04
N LEU A 39 -3.75 2.89 -4.07
CA LEU A 39 -3.24 4.25 -3.90
C LEU A 39 -4.18 5.05 -2.99
N LEU A 40 -3.61 5.79 -2.04
CA LEU A 40 -4.40 6.68 -1.17
C LEU A 40 -5.11 7.79 -1.96
N SER A 41 -4.66 8.10 -3.17
CA SER A 41 -5.31 9.08 -4.05
C SER A 41 -6.53 8.51 -4.80
N GLU A 42 -6.68 7.18 -4.85
CA GLU A 42 -7.71 6.50 -5.64
C GLU A 42 -8.80 5.85 -4.77
N SER A 43 -8.61 5.85 -3.46
CA SER A 43 -9.52 5.24 -2.52
C SER A 43 -9.65 6.12 -1.28
N ASP A 44 -10.85 6.17 -0.73
CA ASP A 44 -11.12 6.73 0.60
C ASP A 44 -11.74 5.61 1.42
N GLY A 45 -11.07 5.20 2.50
CA GLY A 45 -11.57 4.11 3.33
C GLY A 45 -10.74 3.88 4.58
N PRO A 46 -11.26 3.07 5.52
CA PRO A 46 -10.47 2.59 6.63
C PRO A 46 -9.37 1.66 6.12
N TYR A 47 -8.14 2.12 6.23
CA TYR A 47 -6.95 1.33 5.93
C TYR A 47 -6.55 0.53 7.16
N LEU A 48 -6.22 -0.74 6.97
CA LEU A 48 -5.56 -1.56 7.98
C LEU A 48 -4.17 -0.99 8.28
N GLU A 49 -3.42 -0.70 7.22
CA GLU A 49 -2.09 -0.13 7.29
C GLU A 49 -1.84 0.79 6.10
N ILE A 50 -0.96 1.77 6.29
CA ILE A 50 -0.52 2.70 5.24
C ILE A 50 1.00 2.54 5.09
N ILE A 51 1.42 2.10 3.91
CA ILE A 51 2.82 2.04 3.52
C ILE A 51 3.21 3.39 2.94
N ARG A 52 4.04 4.13 3.68
CA ARG A 52 4.57 5.42 3.25
C ARG A 52 5.77 5.20 2.35
N CYS A 53 5.73 5.75 1.14
CA CYS A 53 6.91 5.70 0.29
C CYS A 53 7.94 6.71 0.84
N PRO A 54 9.19 6.30 1.16
CA PRO A 54 10.22 7.22 1.66
C PRO A 54 10.61 8.26 0.60
N GLN A 55 10.32 7.97 -0.67
CA GLN A 55 10.46 8.87 -1.79
C GLN A 55 9.12 9.44 -2.29
N ALA A 56 8.00 9.26 -1.56
CA ALA A 56 6.71 9.87 -1.89
C ALA A 56 6.95 11.36 -2.18
N LEU A 57 6.97 11.69 -3.47
CA LEU A 57 7.71 12.84 -4.00
C LEU A 57 7.28 14.12 -3.26
N LYS A 58 8.19 15.00 -2.81
CA LYS A 58 8.77 16.11 -3.60
C LYS A 58 7.84 16.75 -4.65
N LYS A 59 6.52 16.60 -4.53
CA LYS A 59 5.52 17.21 -5.42
C LYS A 59 4.82 18.41 -4.78
N ALA A 60 5.29 18.85 -3.62
CA ALA A 60 4.77 20.00 -2.88
C ALA A 60 5.78 21.16 -2.72
N ALA A 61 6.95 21.13 -3.38
CA ALA A 61 7.97 22.17 -3.24
C ALA A 61 8.47 22.79 -4.56
N ASP A 62 7.79 22.53 -5.69
CA ASP A 62 8.08 23.18 -6.97
C ASP A 62 6.82 23.91 -7.48
N THR A 63 6.32 24.86 -6.69
CA THR A 63 5.39 25.88 -7.18
C THR A 63 5.99 27.24 -6.83
N ASP A 64 6.65 27.81 -7.84
CA ASP A 64 7.08 29.21 -8.09
C ASP A 64 7.48 30.08 -6.87
#